data_AF-A0A261EUH6-F1
#
_entry.id   AF-A0A261EUH6-F1
#
_cell.length_a   1.000
_cell.length_b   1.000
_cell.length_c   1.000
_cell.angle_alpha   90.00
_cell.angle_beta   90.00
_cell.angle_gamma   90.00
#
_symmetry.space_group_name_H-M   'P 1'
#
loop_
_entity.id
_entity.type
_entity.pdbx_description
1 polymer ?
#
loop_
_entity_poly.entity_id
_entity_poly.type
_entity_poly.pdbx_seq_one_letter_code
_entity_poly.pdbx_strand_id
1 'polypeptide(L)'
;MNMVSRALARRQKGEKGFTLVELLVVVIIIGILAAVSVPIYLNQRKSAWNSNAEQDVKNAQIAVENWMVENNGTLPETSGSDEWKCDGDKKGGLASDSEGSDKLVVTCSPGVIVVVRPAETPAGETVYTSYTIRGWHKQGTKTYYYDSVNSSALQSTDGINKKPF
;
A
#
# COMPACT_ATOMS: atom_id res chain seq x y z
N MET A 1 -16.32 37.58 61.22
CA MET A 1 -15.08 38.26 60.76
C MET A 1 -14.06 37.30 60.11
N ASN A 2 -14.46 36.29 59.31
CA ASN A 2 -13.52 35.31 58.71
C ASN A 2 -13.53 35.24 57.16
N MET A 3 -14.19 36.20 56.50
CA MET A 3 -14.32 36.19 55.03
C MET A 3 -13.15 36.91 54.33
N VAL A 4 -12.59 37.93 54.98
CA VAL A 4 -11.44 38.72 54.50
C VAL A 4 -10.15 37.89 54.51
N SER A 5 -9.96 37.04 55.53
CA SER A 5 -8.78 36.17 55.69
C SER A 5 -8.66 35.12 54.58
N ARG A 6 -9.79 34.65 54.02
CA ARG A 6 -9.80 33.69 52.91
C ARG A 6 -9.51 34.33 51.55
N ALA A 7 -9.88 35.60 51.35
CA ALA A 7 -9.59 36.34 50.13
C ALA A 7 -8.08 36.69 50.02
N LEU A 8 -7.44 37.02 51.14
CA LEU A 8 -6.00 37.29 51.19
C LEU A 8 -5.15 36.01 51.03
N ALA A 9 -5.62 34.86 51.54
CA ALA A 9 -4.95 33.59 51.37
C ALA A 9 -4.89 33.10 49.90
N ARG A 10 -5.86 33.49 49.05
CA ARG A 10 -5.83 33.16 47.61
C ARG A 10 -4.74 33.93 46.85
N ARG A 11 -4.41 35.16 47.23
CA ARG A 11 -3.28 35.92 46.63
C ARG A 11 -1.91 35.39 47.05
N GLN A 12 -1.81 34.69 48.19
CA GLN A 12 -0.57 34.03 48.64
C GLN A 12 -0.29 32.72 47.90
N LYS A 13 -1.32 32.04 47.39
CA LYS A 13 -1.13 30.98 46.39
C LYS A 13 -0.95 31.64 45.03
N GLY A 14 0.27 32.12 44.77
CA GLY A 14 0.64 32.74 43.50
C GLY A 14 0.37 31.80 42.34
N GLU A 15 -0.78 31.97 41.68
CA GLU A 15 -1.05 31.38 40.37
C GLU A 15 -0.10 32.06 39.38
N LYS A 16 1.05 31.41 39.15
CA LYS A 16 2.03 31.83 38.16
C LYS A 16 1.39 31.63 36.77
N GLY A 17 1.02 32.74 36.11
CA GLY A 17 0.61 32.71 34.72
C GLY A 17 1.79 32.33 33.81
N PHE A 18 1.50 31.61 32.72
CA PHE A 18 2.48 31.31 31.67
C PHE A 18 3.04 32.63 31.11
N THR A 19 4.36 32.73 30.99
CA THR A 19 4.96 33.91 30.37
C THR A 19 4.81 33.84 28.85
N LEU A 20 4.59 34.98 28.19
CA LEU A 20 4.56 35.03 26.71
C LEU A 20 5.89 34.55 26.11
N VAL A 21 6.99 34.75 26.82
CA VAL A 21 8.33 34.32 26.40
C VAL A 21 8.46 32.79 26.46
N GLU A 22 7.92 32.12 27.48
CA GLU A 22 7.88 30.65 27.52
C GLU A 22 7.13 30.08 26.32
N LEU A 23 5.97 30.65 25.99
CA LEU A 23 5.22 30.19 24.83
C LEU A 23 5.94 30.49 23.51
N LEU A 24 6.62 31.64 23.41
CA LEU A 24 7.37 32.03 22.21
C LEU A 24 8.53 31.07 21.91
N VAL A 25 9.32 30.72 22.92
CA VAL A 25 10.47 29.81 22.74
C VAL A 25 9.98 28.41 22.34
N VAL A 26 8.87 27.94 22.92
CA VAL A 26 8.30 26.63 22.58
C VAL A 26 7.85 26.59 21.12
N VAL A 27 7.14 27.62 20.62
CA VAL A 27 6.69 27.63 19.22
C VAL A 27 7.85 27.71 18.23
N ILE A 28 8.95 28.37 18.61
CA ILE A 28 10.18 28.41 17.79
C ILE A 28 10.80 27.01 17.70
N ILE A 29 10.94 26.31 18.83
CA ILE A 29 11.55 24.97 18.85
C ILE A 29 10.72 23.97 18.04
N ILE A 30 9.39 23.91 18.25
CA ILE A 30 8.52 23.03 17.45
C ILE A 30 8.52 23.42 15.96
N GLY A 31 8.67 24.71 15.64
CA GLY A 31 8.78 25.20 14.26
C GLY A 31 10.01 24.65 13.55
N ILE A 32 11.18 24.67 14.22
CA ILE A 32 12.43 24.11 13.69
C ILE A 32 12.29 22.59 13.50
N LEU A 33 11.76 21.89 14.51
CA LEU A 33 11.58 20.44 14.43
C LEU A 33 10.61 20.05 13.30
N ALA A 34 9.49 20.77 13.16
CA ALA A 34 8.50 20.51 12.12
C ALA A 34 9.08 20.75 10.71
N ALA A 35 9.88 21.81 10.52
CA ALA A 35 10.48 22.13 9.23
C ALA A 35 11.36 20.99 8.68
N VAL A 36 12.14 20.33 9.54
CA VAL A 36 12.97 19.17 9.14
C VAL A 36 12.14 17.88 9.09
N SER A 37 11.21 17.69 10.02
CA SER A 37 10.49 16.42 10.17
C SER A 37 9.47 16.19 9.05
N VAL A 38 8.79 17.23 8.56
CA VAL A 38 7.76 17.09 7.51
C VAL A 38 8.27 16.46 6.21
N PRO A 39 9.35 16.96 5.56
CA PRO A 39 9.83 16.36 4.31
C PRO A 39 10.32 14.92 4.51
N ILE A 40 10.98 14.63 5.64
CA ILE A 40 11.44 13.27 5.97
C ILE A 40 10.25 12.33 6.12
N TYR A 41 9.24 12.73 6.89
CA TYR A 41 8.02 11.95 7.08
C TYR A 41 7.30 11.66 5.76
N LEU A 42 7.17 12.67 4.88
CA LEU A 42 6.55 12.49 3.57
C LEU A 42 7.33 11.50 2.69
N ASN A 43 8.66 11.51 2.75
CA ASN A 43 9.48 10.56 2.01
C ASN A 43 9.39 9.14 2.58
N GLN A 44 9.45 8.99 3.90
CA GLN A 44 9.27 7.69 4.56
C GLN A 44 7.91 7.08 4.23
N ARG A 45 6.85 7.90 4.20
CA ARG A 45 5.50 7.45 3.81
C ARG A 45 5.46 6.93 2.38
N LYS A 46 6.13 7.60 1.43
CA LYS A 46 6.27 7.12 0.04
C LYS A 46 7.04 5.81 -0.05
N SER A 47 8.14 5.67 0.69
CA SER A 47 8.89 4.42 0.76
C SER A 47 8.06 3.27 1.33
N ALA A 48 7.27 3.53 2.38
CA ALA A 48 6.36 2.53 2.94
C ALA A 48 5.30 2.08 1.93
N TRP A 49 4.71 3.02 1.18
CA TRP A 49 3.77 2.69 0.10
C TRP A 49 4.39 1.85 -1.01
N ASN A 50 5.63 2.16 -1.41
CA ASN A 50 6.35 1.35 -2.38
C ASN A 50 6.63 -0.06 -1.84
N SER A 51 7.07 -0.17 -0.58
CA SER A 51 7.27 -1.46 0.09
C SER A 51 6.00 -2.30 0.15
N ASN A 52 4.85 -1.70 0.43
CA ASN A 52 3.57 -2.42 0.44
C ASN A 52 3.25 -2.99 -0.95
N ALA A 53 3.40 -2.17 -2.00
CA ALA A 53 3.18 -2.63 -3.37
C ALA A 53 4.15 -3.75 -3.78
N GLU A 54 5.41 -3.66 -3.38
CA GLU A 54 6.41 -4.70 -3.62
C GLU A 54 6.02 -6.04 -2.97
N GLN A 55 5.63 -6.00 -1.70
CA GLN A 55 5.23 -7.17 -0.94
C GLN A 55 3.96 -7.80 -1.51
N ASP A 56 2.97 -7.00 -1.86
CA ASP A 56 1.71 -7.50 -2.43
C ASP A 56 1.94 -8.16 -3.80
N VAL A 57 2.84 -7.63 -4.63
CA VAL A 57 3.19 -8.28 -5.91
C VAL A 57 3.93 -9.60 -5.68
N LYS A 58 4.84 -9.68 -4.70
CA LYS A 58 5.48 -10.94 -4.31
C LYS A 58 4.47 -11.97 -3.80
N ASN A 59 3.53 -11.53 -2.97
CA ASN A 59 2.45 -12.39 -2.48
C ASN A 59 1.56 -12.87 -3.63
N ALA A 60 1.28 -12.01 -4.61
CA ALA A 60 0.55 -12.38 -5.81
C ALA A 60 1.31 -13.44 -6.64
N GLN A 61 2.62 -13.28 -6.80
CA GLN A 61 3.47 -14.26 -7.48
C GLN A 61 3.36 -15.64 -6.80
N ILE A 62 3.55 -15.69 -5.47
CA ILE A 62 3.44 -16.94 -4.71
C ILE A 62 2.05 -17.57 -4.85
N ALA A 63 0.99 -16.75 -4.80
CA ALA A 63 -0.38 -17.25 -4.95
C ALA A 63 -0.65 -17.84 -6.34
N VAL A 64 -0.14 -17.19 -7.39
CA VAL A 64 -0.25 -17.69 -8.78
C VAL A 64 0.57 -18.98 -8.95
N GLU A 65 1.79 -19.02 -8.43
CA GLU A 65 2.64 -20.22 -8.48
C GLU A 65 1.98 -21.41 -7.76
N ASN A 66 1.45 -21.19 -6.56
CA ASN A 66 0.73 -22.23 -5.81
C ASN A 66 -0.49 -22.74 -6.57
N TRP A 67 -1.28 -21.84 -7.16
CA TRP A 67 -2.41 -22.22 -7.99
C TRP A 67 -1.98 -23.09 -9.17
N MET A 68 -0.94 -22.67 -9.90
CA MET A 68 -0.44 -23.43 -11.05
C MET A 68 0.09 -24.80 -10.64
N VAL A 69 0.70 -24.95 -9.45
CA VAL A 69 1.13 -26.26 -8.93
C VAL A 69 -0.08 -27.17 -8.68
N GLU A 70 -1.17 -26.63 -8.14
CA GLU A 70 -2.40 -27.38 -7.83
C GLU A 70 -3.23 -27.68 -9.09
N ASN A 71 -3.13 -26.83 -10.12
CA ASN A 71 -3.96 -26.85 -11.33
C ASN A 71 -3.16 -27.21 -12.60
N ASN A 72 -2.23 -28.16 -12.50
CA ASN A 72 -1.50 -28.74 -13.64
C ASN A 72 -0.78 -27.71 -14.54
N GLY A 73 -0.23 -26.65 -13.94
CA GLY A 73 0.49 -25.59 -14.64
C GLY A 73 -0.42 -24.61 -15.39
N THR A 74 -1.72 -24.61 -15.10
CA THR A 74 -2.69 -23.72 -15.74
C THR A 74 -3.04 -22.53 -14.85
N LEU A 75 -3.22 -21.37 -15.46
CA LEU A 75 -3.86 -20.23 -14.79
C LEU A 75 -5.37 -20.46 -14.76
N PRO A 76 -6.08 -19.86 -13.80
CA PRO A 76 -7.54 -19.97 -13.79
C PRO A 76 -8.12 -19.43 -15.09
N GLU A 77 -9.32 -19.86 -15.46
CA GLU A 77 -10.02 -19.25 -16.59
C GLU A 77 -10.48 -17.83 -16.20
N THR A 78 -10.53 -16.93 -17.18
CA THR A 78 -11.04 -15.58 -17.01
C THR A 78 -12.47 -15.54 -17.56
N SER A 79 -13.41 -15.01 -16.78
CA SER A 79 -14.80 -14.79 -17.23
C SER A 79 -14.93 -13.55 -18.12
N GLY A 80 -14.14 -13.49 -19.19
CA GLY A 80 -14.22 -12.44 -20.23
C GLY A 80 -13.42 -11.16 -19.96
N SER A 81 -12.44 -11.20 -19.05
CA SER A 81 -11.47 -10.11 -18.84
C SER A 81 -10.04 -10.60 -19.04
N ASP A 82 -9.27 -10.00 -19.95
CA ASP A 82 -7.90 -10.44 -20.27
C ASP A 82 -6.90 -10.33 -19.09
N GLU A 83 -7.34 -9.92 -17.91
CA GLU A 83 -6.53 -9.73 -16.71
C GLU A 83 -7.33 -10.03 -15.45
N TRP A 84 -6.67 -10.57 -14.43
CA TRP A 84 -7.18 -10.52 -13.07
C TRP A 84 -6.65 -9.26 -12.39
N LYS A 85 -7.52 -8.57 -11.64
CA LYS A 85 -7.13 -7.37 -10.89
C LYS A 85 -7.52 -7.44 -9.41
N CYS A 86 -6.59 -7.07 -8.55
CA CYS A 86 -6.78 -6.83 -7.13
C CYS A 86 -6.62 -5.33 -6.85
N ASP A 87 -7.56 -4.75 -6.11
CA ASP A 87 -7.54 -3.35 -5.68
C ASP A 87 -7.81 -3.32 -4.18
N GLY A 88 -6.79 -3.01 -3.38
CA GLY A 88 -6.88 -3.07 -1.91
C GLY A 88 -7.86 -2.07 -1.28
N ASP A 89 -8.41 -1.13 -2.07
CA ASP A 89 -9.48 -0.23 -1.61
C ASP A 89 -10.88 -0.79 -1.91
N LYS A 90 -11.00 -1.90 -2.65
CA LYS A 90 -12.27 -2.55 -2.99
C LYS A 90 -12.42 -3.86 -2.22
N LYS A 91 -13.68 -4.24 -1.97
CA LYS A 91 -13.98 -5.59 -1.46
C LYS A 91 -13.83 -6.58 -2.62
N GLY A 92 -12.74 -7.34 -2.59
CA GLY A 92 -12.44 -8.37 -3.58
C GLY A 92 -10.93 -8.44 -3.80
N GLY A 93 -10.33 -9.54 -3.35
CA GLY A 93 -9.00 -9.90 -3.83
C GLY A 93 -9.02 -10.21 -5.32
N LEU A 94 -7.84 -10.44 -5.90
CA LEU A 94 -7.76 -11.14 -7.19
C LEU A 94 -8.64 -12.38 -7.07
N ALA A 95 -9.50 -12.60 -8.03
CA ALA A 95 -10.60 -13.53 -7.92
C ALA A 95 -10.92 -14.03 -9.31
N SER A 96 -10.44 -15.22 -9.67
CA SER A 96 -11.06 -15.95 -10.77
C SER A 96 -12.42 -16.43 -10.28
N ASP A 97 -13.45 -15.89 -10.90
CA ASP A 97 -14.84 -16.26 -10.70
C ASP A 97 -15.13 -17.59 -11.36
N SER A 98 -14.79 -18.67 -10.66
CA SER A 98 -15.52 -19.93 -10.76
C SER A 98 -16.48 -19.97 -9.57
N GLU A 99 -17.77 -20.27 -9.81
CA GLU A 99 -18.79 -20.51 -8.76
C GLU A 99 -18.47 -21.75 -7.87
N GLY A 100 -17.21 -22.17 -7.79
CA GLY A 100 -16.69 -23.26 -6.97
C GLY A 100 -15.66 -22.77 -5.93
N SER A 101 -15.30 -23.68 -5.02
CA SER A 101 -14.40 -23.42 -3.88
C SER A 101 -12.96 -23.09 -4.25
N ASP A 102 -12.55 -23.29 -5.51
CA ASP A 102 -11.19 -23.10 -5.97
C ASP A 102 -11.06 -21.75 -6.66
N LYS A 103 -10.39 -20.81 -5.98
CA LYS A 103 -10.26 -19.42 -6.39
C LYS A 103 -8.83 -18.97 -6.15
N LEU A 104 -8.17 -18.44 -7.19
CA LEU A 104 -6.94 -17.69 -6.98
C LEU A 104 -7.30 -16.44 -6.19
N VAL A 105 -6.93 -16.39 -4.91
CA VAL A 105 -7.18 -15.26 -4.01
C VAL A 105 -5.87 -14.54 -3.71
N VAL A 106 -5.72 -13.32 -4.23
CA VAL A 106 -4.66 -12.40 -3.81
C VAL A 106 -5.28 -11.26 -3.03
N THR A 107 -4.83 -11.03 -1.80
CA THR A 107 -5.25 -9.88 -0.99
C THR A 107 -4.25 -8.75 -1.17
N CYS A 108 -4.74 -7.54 -1.42
CA CYS A 108 -3.91 -6.35 -1.54
C CYS A 108 -4.10 -5.44 -0.34
N SER A 109 -3.01 -4.81 0.08
CA SER A 109 -2.99 -3.74 1.07
C SER A 109 -3.76 -2.52 0.56
N PRO A 110 -4.34 -1.70 1.45
CA PRO A 110 -5.05 -0.48 1.04
C PRO A 110 -4.20 0.41 0.13
N GLY A 111 -4.82 0.95 -0.91
CA GLY A 111 -4.16 1.79 -1.92
C GLY A 111 -3.26 1.04 -2.91
N VAL A 112 -3.02 -0.26 -2.76
CA VAL A 112 -2.27 -1.08 -3.72
C VAL A 112 -3.18 -1.65 -4.79
N ILE A 113 -2.72 -1.62 -6.04
CA ILE A 113 -3.32 -2.31 -7.16
C ILE A 113 -2.33 -3.36 -7.65
N VAL A 114 -2.80 -4.59 -7.84
CA VAL A 114 -2.06 -5.67 -8.50
C VAL A 114 -2.88 -6.19 -9.67
N VAL A 115 -2.23 -6.45 -10.79
CA VAL A 115 -2.81 -6.97 -12.02
C VAL A 115 -1.98 -8.17 -12.46
N VAL A 116 -2.66 -9.30 -12.69
CA VAL A 116 -2.06 -10.51 -13.26
C VAL A 116 -2.66 -10.70 -14.64
N ARG A 117 -1.81 -10.81 -15.66
CA ARG A 117 -2.23 -11.05 -17.04
C ARG A 117 -1.64 -12.38 -17.50
N PRO A 118 -2.45 -13.33 -18.00
CA PRO A 118 -1.91 -14.49 -18.71
C PRO A 118 -1.23 -14.02 -20.00
N ALA A 119 -0.11 -14.64 -20.39
CA ALA A 119 0.45 -14.35 -21.71
C ALA A 119 -0.55 -14.77 -22.80
N GLU A 120 -0.61 -14.01 -23.91
CA GLU A 120 -1.42 -14.40 -25.07
C GLU A 120 -0.97 -15.80 -25.53
N THR A 121 -1.86 -16.78 -25.44
CA THR A 121 -1.61 -18.10 -26.04
C THR A 121 -1.71 -17.98 -27.56
N PRO A 122 -0.90 -18.76 -28.31
CA PRO A 122 -1.17 -18.98 -29.72
C PRO A 122 -2.63 -19.43 -29.93
N ALA A 123 -3.27 -18.92 -30.97
CA ALA A 123 -4.68 -19.19 -31.25
C ALA A 123 -4.96 -20.70 -31.28
N GLY A 124 -5.77 -21.19 -30.33
CA GLY A 124 -6.19 -22.59 -30.22
C GLY A 124 -5.70 -23.34 -28.98
N GLU A 125 -4.89 -22.72 -28.12
CA GLU A 125 -4.40 -23.32 -26.87
C GLU A 125 -5.05 -22.64 -25.64
N THR A 126 -5.81 -23.42 -24.86
CA THR A 126 -6.53 -22.95 -23.66
C THR A 126 -5.65 -22.95 -22.40
N VAL A 127 -4.39 -23.35 -22.52
CA VAL A 127 -3.47 -23.54 -21.40
C VAL A 127 -2.45 -22.41 -21.37
N TYR A 128 -2.61 -21.51 -20.39
CA TYR A 128 -1.65 -20.45 -20.14
C TYR A 128 -0.50 -20.96 -19.26
N THR A 129 0.69 -21.09 -19.85
CA THR A 129 1.91 -21.52 -19.15
C THR A 129 2.77 -20.36 -18.66
N SER A 130 2.39 -19.13 -19.00
CA SER A 130 3.10 -17.93 -18.60
C SER A 130 2.16 -16.79 -18.25
N TYR A 131 2.65 -15.91 -17.38
CA TYR A 131 1.92 -14.76 -16.88
C TYR A 131 2.87 -13.61 -16.58
N THR A 132 2.29 -12.42 -16.52
CA THR A 132 2.94 -11.22 -16.05
C THR A 132 2.17 -10.65 -14.88
N ILE A 133 2.88 -10.09 -13.90
CA ILE A 133 2.29 -9.40 -12.76
C ILE A 133 2.79 -7.97 -12.76
N ARG A 134 1.87 -7.02 -12.62
CA ARG A 134 2.16 -5.61 -12.36
C ARG A 134 1.52 -5.19 -11.06
N GLY A 135 2.21 -4.36 -10.28
CA GLY A 135 1.56 -3.71 -9.14
C GLY A 135 2.19 -2.40 -8.72
N TRP A 136 1.37 -1.54 -8.13
CA TRP A 136 1.77 -0.21 -7.67
C TRP A 136 0.85 0.28 -6.55
N HIS A 137 1.36 1.18 -5.72
CA HIS A 137 0.53 1.93 -4.78
C HIS A 137 0.04 3.22 -5.44
N LYS A 138 -1.25 3.58 -5.27
CA LYS A 138 -1.90 4.77 -5.88
C LYS A 138 -1.19 6.08 -5.58
N GLN A 139 -0.55 6.16 -4.41
CA GLN A 139 0.22 7.32 -3.93
C GLN A 139 1.74 7.05 -3.89
N GLY A 140 2.18 5.86 -4.30
CA GLY A 140 3.58 5.49 -4.37
C GLY A 140 4.32 6.21 -5.51
N THR A 141 5.55 5.79 -5.76
CA THR A 141 6.39 6.35 -6.83
C THR A 141 6.95 5.30 -7.76
N LYS A 142 6.74 4.01 -7.48
CA LYS A 142 7.28 2.90 -8.27
C LYS A 142 6.17 1.97 -8.75
N THR A 143 6.44 1.35 -9.89
CA THR A 143 5.68 0.20 -10.39
C THR A 143 6.57 -1.02 -10.34
N TYR A 144 6.04 -2.13 -9.85
CA TYR A 144 6.72 -3.41 -9.78
C TYR A 144 6.19 -4.33 -10.88
N TYR A 145 7.09 -5.10 -11.48
CA TYR A 145 6.79 -5.99 -12.59
C TYR A 145 7.47 -7.35 -12.41
N TYR A 146 6.74 -8.40 -12.75
CA TYR A 146 7.22 -9.77 -12.82
C TYR A 146 6.76 -10.39 -14.14
N ASP A 147 7.62 -11.20 -14.74
CA ASP A 147 7.38 -11.89 -16.02
C ASP A 147 7.87 -13.33 -15.89
N SER A 148 6.94 -14.28 -15.92
CA SER A 148 7.26 -15.69 -15.66
C SER A 148 8.19 -16.32 -16.70
N VAL A 149 8.39 -15.69 -17.86
CA VAL A 149 9.24 -16.21 -18.95
C VAL A 149 10.58 -15.48 -18.99
N ASN A 150 10.54 -14.15 -18.93
CA ASN A 150 11.70 -13.32 -19.20
C ASN A 150 12.44 -12.88 -17.92
N SER A 151 11.83 -13.02 -16.74
CA SER A 151 12.45 -12.56 -15.50
C SER A 151 11.98 -13.33 -14.26
N SER A 152 12.86 -14.16 -13.71
CA SER A 152 12.62 -14.85 -12.43
C SER A 152 12.65 -13.93 -11.21
N ALA A 153 13.12 -12.68 -11.36
CA ALA A 153 13.18 -11.68 -10.31
C ALA A 153 12.14 -10.58 -10.52
N LEU A 154 11.60 -10.06 -9.40
CA LEU A 154 10.77 -8.86 -9.40
C LEU A 154 11.60 -7.63 -9.80
N GLN A 155 11.13 -6.91 -10.82
CA GLN A 155 11.73 -5.67 -11.28
C GLN A 155 10.92 -4.46 -10.79
N SER A 156 11.55 -3.29 -10.75
CA SER A 156 10.87 -2.04 -10.43
C SER A 156 11.26 -0.96 -11.42
N THR A 157 10.31 -0.09 -11.75
CA THR A 157 10.51 1.10 -12.58
C THR A 157 10.00 2.33 -11.84
N ASP A 158 10.72 3.43 -11.96
CA ASP A 158 10.28 4.71 -11.40
C ASP A 158 9.09 5.27 -12.18
N GLY A 159 8.13 5.83 -11.45
CA GLY A 159 6.85 6.29 -11.97
C GLY A 159 5.73 5.26 -11.78
N ILE A 160 4.51 5.76 -11.62
CA ILE A 160 3.31 4.91 -11.62
C ILE A 160 2.85 4.75 -13.07
N ASN A 161 2.98 3.53 -13.61
CA ASN A 161 2.40 3.19 -14.90
C ASN A 161 0.95 2.75 -14.70
N LYS A 162 0.02 3.68 -14.97
CA LYS A 162 -1.44 3.41 -14.89
C LYS A 162 -2.02 2.89 -16.21
N LYS A 163 -1.21 2.72 -17.26
CA LYS A 163 -1.74 2.28 -18.55
C LYS A 163 -2.21 0.83 -18.43
N PRO A 164 -3.41 0.48 -18.96
CA PRO A 164 -3.68 -0.92 -19.27
C PRO A 164 -2.59 -1.42 -20.23
N PHE A 165 -2.27 -2.72 -20.16
CA PHE A 165 -1.32 -3.32 -21.10
C PHE A 165 -1.84 -3.09 -22.52
#